data_AF-X1MDL5-F1
#
_entry.id   AF-X1MDL5-F1
#
_cell.length_a   1.000
_cell.length_b   1.000
_cell.length_c   1.000
_cell.angle_alpha   90.00
_cell.angle_beta   90.00
_cell.angle_gamma   90.00
#
_symmetry.space_group_name_H-M   'P 1'
#
loop_
_entity.id
_entity.type
_entity.pdbx_description
1 polymer ?
#
loop_
_entity_poly.entity_id
_entity_poly.type
_entity_poly.pdbx_seq_one_letter_code
_entity_poly.pdbx_strand_id
1 'polypeptide(L)'
;MVPDKVIILPNNKNIVLTAEQVQSLTQKSIKVVPAKTIPQGVAALLAFDYEADFETNTQIMEKAKSAVKTIEITRATRSTQIGELNIKRKQGIGLLDGDIVAVGDNIADCLNQVL
;
A
#
# COMPACT_ATOMS: atom_id res chain seq x y z
N MET A 1 16.79 11.81 21.57
CA MET A 1 17.67 11.90 20.38
C MET A 1 16.79 11.65 19.16
N VAL A 2 16.83 12.53 18.16
CA VAL A 2 16.04 12.35 16.93
C VAL A 2 16.85 11.47 15.98
N PRO A 3 16.29 10.41 15.36
CA PRO A 3 17.05 9.54 14.46
C PRO A 3 17.52 10.27 13.19
N ASP A 4 18.77 10.04 12.82
CA ASP A 4 19.42 10.58 11.60
C ASP A 4 19.06 9.80 10.33
N LYS A 5 18.69 8.52 10.48
CA LYS A 5 18.26 7.63 9.40
C LYS A 5 16.78 7.30 9.58
N VAL A 6 15.99 7.47 8.52
CA VAL A 6 14.55 7.25 8.53
C VAL A 6 14.14 6.43 7.33
N ILE A 7 13.40 5.34 7.57
CA ILE A 7 12.70 4.60 6.52
C ILE A 7 11.23 5.05 6.53
N ILE A 8 10.73 5.50 5.39
CA ILE A 8 9.33 5.87 5.22
C ILE A 8 8.59 4.69 4.58
N LEU A 9 7.48 4.30 5.19
CA LEU A 9 6.55 3.28 4.69
C LEU A 9 5.24 3.96 4.29
N PRO A 10 5.08 4.42 3.04
CA PRO A 10 3.78 4.88 2.56
C PRO A 10 2.75 3.76 2.65
N ASN A 11 1.48 4.12 2.69
CA ASN A 11 0.37 3.16 2.72
C ASN A 11 -0.63 3.39 1.57
N ASN A 12 -0.27 4.25 0.62
CA ASN A 12 -1.10 4.63 -0.51
C ASN A 12 -0.22 4.95 -1.73
N LYS A 13 -0.56 4.38 -2.89
CA LYS A 13 0.20 4.58 -4.14
C LYS A 13 0.40 6.05 -4.53
N ASN A 14 -0.55 6.93 -4.18
CA ASN A 14 -0.50 8.35 -4.51
C ASN A 14 0.48 9.15 -3.63
N ILE A 15 0.97 8.57 -2.53
CA ILE A 15 1.89 9.22 -1.58
C ILE A 15 3.34 8.82 -1.81
N VAL A 16 3.60 7.76 -2.59
CA VAL A 16 4.96 7.23 -2.83
C VAL A 16 5.88 8.30 -3.40
N LEU A 17 5.46 8.99 -4.47
CA LEU A 17 6.25 10.06 -5.10
C LEU A 17 6.54 11.20 -4.12
N THR A 18 5.57 11.57 -3.28
CA THR A 18 5.76 12.61 -2.26
C THR A 18 6.76 12.16 -1.19
N ALA A 19 6.72 10.88 -0.79
CA ALA A 19 7.66 10.33 0.18
C ALA A 19 9.11 10.32 -0.36
N GLU A 20 9.29 9.99 -1.64
CA GLU A 20 10.61 9.99 -2.30
C GLU A 20 11.23 11.40 -2.36
N GLN A 21 10.41 12.44 -2.46
CA GLN A 21 10.86 13.83 -2.45
C GLN A 21 11.38 14.30 -1.08
N VAL A 22 11.07 13.61 0.02
CA VAL A 22 11.44 14.07 1.38
C VAL A 22 12.95 14.20 1.55
N GLN A 23 13.76 13.38 0.89
CA GLN A 23 15.22 13.43 0.98
C GLN A 23 15.80 14.82 0.61
N SER A 24 15.18 15.55 -0.33
CA SER A 24 15.68 16.89 -0.72
C SER A 24 15.29 17.99 0.25
N LEU A 25 14.38 17.70 1.20
CA LEU A 25 13.83 18.66 2.16
C LEU A 25 14.45 18.54 3.55
N THR A 26 15.41 17.63 3.75
CA THR A 26 16.04 17.39 5.05
C THR A 26 17.49 16.95 4.91
N GLN A 27 18.29 17.21 5.94
CA GLN A 27 19.67 16.72 6.07
C GLN A 27 19.75 15.27 6.56
N LYS A 28 18.62 14.67 6.94
CA LYS A 28 18.55 13.26 7.34
C LYS A 28 18.72 12.32 6.15
N SER A 29 19.18 11.10 6.41
CA SER A 29 19.19 10.04 5.41
C SER A 29 17.81 9.38 5.36
N ILE A 30 17.14 9.50 4.22
CA ILE A 30 15.79 8.98 3.98
C ILE A 30 15.86 7.83 2.99
N LYS A 31 15.17 6.74 3.31
CA LYS A 31 14.84 5.66 2.37
C LYS A 31 13.33 5.47 2.34
N VAL A 32 12.80 5.07 1.20
CA VAL A 32 11.36 4.83 1.02
C VAL A 32 11.20 3.39 0.57
N VAL A 33 10.47 2.59 1.36
CA VAL A 33 9.99 1.29 0.90
C VAL A 33 8.59 1.52 0.34
N PRO A 34 8.36 1.41 -0.99
CA PRO A 34 7.19 1.98 -1.65
C PRO A 34 5.92 1.12 -1.45
N ALA A 35 5.46 0.96 -0.21
CA ALA A 35 4.24 0.25 0.14
C ALA A 35 3.00 1.04 -0.33
N LYS A 36 2.06 0.33 -0.95
CA LYS A 36 0.85 0.92 -1.53
C LYS A 36 -0.39 0.67 -0.70
N THR A 37 -0.29 -0.26 0.25
CA THR A 37 -1.36 -0.68 1.16
C THR A 37 -0.79 -0.86 2.57
N ILE A 38 -1.66 -0.82 3.57
CA ILE A 38 -1.25 -1.05 4.97
C ILE A 38 -0.62 -2.43 5.16
N PRO A 39 -1.18 -3.56 4.66
CA PRO A 39 -0.56 -4.88 4.83
C PRO A 39 0.83 -5.00 4.22
N GLN A 40 1.07 -4.39 3.05
CA GLN A 40 2.41 -4.32 2.46
C GLN A 40 3.41 -3.59 3.37
N GLY A 41 2.99 -2.49 4.00
CA GLY A 41 3.80 -1.74 4.96
C GLY A 41 4.09 -2.52 6.25
N VAL A 42 3.10 -3.26 6.77
CA VAL A 42 3.29 -4.14 7.94
C VAL A 42 4.27 -5.25 7.63
N ALA A 43 4.17 -5.89 6.47
CA ALA A 43 5.12 -6.93 6.05
C ALA A 43 6.54 -6.40 5.91
N ALA A 44 6.70 -5.20 5.33
CA ALA A 44 7.99 -4.51 5.28
C ALA A 44 8.54 -4.25 6.68
N LEU A 45 7.71 -3.71 7.59
CA LEU A 45 8.11 -3.41 8.96
C LEU A 45 8.55 -4.66 9.74
N LEU A 46 7.81 -5.77 9.61
CA LEU A 46 8.13 -7.02 10.29
C LEU A 46 9.41 -7.69 9.76
N ALA A 47 9.84 -7.35 8.55
CA ALA A 47 11.08 -7.84 7.96
C ALA A 47 12.29 -6.97 8.31
N PHE A 48 12.12 -5.89 9.07
CA PHE A 48 13.22 -5.05 9.53
C PHE A 48 14.18 -5.87 10.40
N ASP A 49 15.47 -5.81 10.08
CA ASP A 49 16.54 -6.52 10.79
C ASP A 49 17.39 -5.51 11.58
N TYR A 50 17.47 -5.67 12.90
CA TYR A 50 18.21 -4.76 13.77
C TYR A 50 19.73 -4.83 13.59
N GLU A 51 20.25 -5.90 12.99
CA GLU A 51 21.68 -6.09 12.75
C GLU A 51 22.12 -5.63 11.35
N ALA A 52 21.15 -5.44 10.43
CA ALA A 52 21.42 -5.01 9.07
C ALA A 52 21.71 -3.49 8.98
N ASP A 53 22.62 -3.13 8.08
CA ASP A 53 22.82 -1.72 7.72
C ASP A 53 21.59 -1.14 7.01
N PHE A 54 21.57 0.18 6.85
CA PHE A 54 20.42 0.93 6.34
C PHE A 54 19.99 0.55 4.91
N GLU A 55 20.96 0.26 4.03
CA GLU A 55 20.69 -0.14 2.65
C GLU A 55 20.15 -1.57 2.62
N THR A 56 20.85 -2.47 3.30
CA THR A 56 20.48 -3.89 3.42
C THR A 56 19.08 -4.03 4.01
N ASN A 57 18.76 -3.27 5.06
CA ASN A 57 17.42 -3.23 5.64
C ASN A 57 16.36 -2.83 4.63
N THR A 58 16.60 -1.74 3.89
CA THR A 58 15.64 -1.25 2.90
C THR A 58 15.33 -2.32 1.85
N GLN A 59 16.36 -3.04 1.38
CA GLN A 59 16.19 -4.14 0.40
C GLN A 59 15.42 -5.34 0.98
N ILE A 60 15.71 -5.75 2.22
CA ILE A 60 14.97 -6.82 2.91
C ILE A 60 13.49 -6.45 3.03
N MET A 61 13.21 -5.22 3.49
CA MET A 61 11.86 -4.70 3.64
C MET A 61 11.13 -4.60 2.30
N GLU A 62 11.79 -4.16 1.23
CA GLU A 62 11.23 -4.13 -0.13
C GLU A 62 10.87 -5.53 -0.65
N LYS A 63 11.72 -6.53 -0.39
CA LYS A 63 11.47 -7.92 -0.75
C LYS A 63 10.28 -8.49 0.02
N ALA A 64 10.16 -8.22 1.32
CA ALA A 64 9.02 -8.67 2.11
C ALA A 64 7.71 -8.03 1.64
N LYS A 65 7.74 -6.72 1.36
CA LYS A 65 6.62 -5.97 0.78
C LYS A 65 6.14 -6.57 -0.55
N SER A 66 7.05 -6.95 -1.44
CA SER A 66 6.72 -7.43 -2.78
C SER A 66 6.08 -8.82 -2.80
N ALA A 67 6.29 -9.62 -1.75
CA ALA A 67 5.63 -10.91 -1.56
C ALA A 67 4.16 -10.80 -1.12
N VAL A 68 3.65 -9.59 -0.83
CA VAL A 68 2.29 -9.38 -0.34
C VAL A 68 1.38 -8.82 -1.41
N LYS A 69 0.27 -9.53 -1.65
CA LYS A 69 -0.92 -9.04 -2.35
C LYS A 69 -2.00 -8.70 -1.34
N THR A 70 -2.64 -7.55 -1.52
CA THR A 70 -3.71 -7.10 -0.63
C THR A 70 -5.05 -7.16 -1.33
N ILE A 71 -6.03 -7.81 -0.69
CA ILE A 71 -7.44 -7.76 -1.08
C ILE A 71 -8.18 -6.94 -0.03
N GLU A 72 -8.95 -5.94 -0.47
CA GLU A 72 -9.84 -5.17 0.39
C GLU A 72 -11.27 -5.25 -0.16
N ILE A 73 -12.22 -5.59 0.71
CA ILE A 73 -13.65 -5.56 0.37
C ILE A 73 -14.30 -4.45 1.18
N THR A 74 -14.90 -3.49 0.49
CA THR A 74 -15.53 -2.33 1.11
C THR A 74 -16.78 -1.90 0.33
N ARG A 75 -17.38 -0.76 0.69
CA ARG A 75 -18.56 -0.20 0.01
C ARG A 75 -18.23 1.11 -0.66
N ALA A 76 -18.79 1.31 -1.86
CA ALA A 76 -18.64 2.54 -2.60
C ALA A 76 -19.33 3.72 -1.88
N THR A 77 -18.57 4.79 -1.62
CA THR A 77 -19.08 6.00 -0.97
C THR A 77 -19.89 6.90 -1.90
N ARG A 78 -19.68 6.75 -3.22
CA ARG A 78 -20.36 7.47 -4.30
C ARG A 78 -20.55 6.58 -5.51
N SER A 79 -21.48 6.94 -6.39
CA SER A 79 -21.59 6.32 -7.71
C SER A 79 -20.49 6.85 -8.63
N THR A 80 -19.88 5.98 -9.43
CA THR A 80 -18.81 6.34 -10.36
C THR A 80 -18.66 5.26 -11.44
N GLN A 81 -17.99 5.61 -12.53
CA GLN A 81 -17.60 4.66 -13.58
C GLN A 81 -16.08 4.60 -13.63
N ILE A 82 -15.50 3.41 -13.49
CA ILE A 82 -14.06 3.18 -13.56
C ILE A 82 -13.79 2.12 -14.62
N GLY A 83 -13.25 2.54 -15.76
CA GLY A 83 -13.17 1.68 -16.94
C GLY A 83 -14.57 1.22 -17.35
N GLU A 84 -14.77 -0.10 -17.39
CA GLU A 84 -16.05 -0.73 -17.71
C GLU A 84 -16.95 -0.95 -16.47
N LEU A 85 -16.41 -0.73 -15.26
CA LEU A 85 -17.15 -0.97 -14.02
C LEU A 85 -18.05 0.21 -13.69
N ASN A 86 -19.37 -0.02 -13.72
CA ASN A 86 -20.38 0.91 -13.23
C ASN A 86 -20.67 0.63 -11.74
N ILE A 87 -20.22 1.52 -10.87
CA ILE A 87 -20.32 1.40 -9.42
C ILE A 87 -21.42 2.32 -8.91
N LYS A 88 -22.39 1.79 -8.17
CA LYS A 88 -23.42 2.58 -7.48
C LYS A 88 -23.02 2.81 -6.03
N ARG A 89 -23.42 3.97 -5.47
CA ARG A 89 -23.27 4.24 -4.04
C ARG A 89 -23.84 3.09 -3.20
N LYS A 90 -23.11 2.69 -2.16
CA LYS A 90 -23.37 1.55 -1.24
C LYS A 90 -23.15 0.15 -1.80
N GLN A 91 -22.89 -0.04 -3.10
CA GLN A 91 -22.50 -1.35 -3.63
C GLN A 91 -21.18 -1.80 -3.03
N GLY A 92 -21.01 -3.12 -2.93
CA GLY A 92 -19.74 -3.72 -2.59
C GLY A 92 -18.74 -3.49 -3.71
N ILE A 93 -17.49 -3.22 -3.33
CA ILE A 93 -16.36 -3.15 -4.24
C ILE A 93 -15.21 -3.97 -3.68
N GLY A 94 -14.50 -4.65 -4.56
CA GLY A 94 -13.28 -5.39 -4.25
C GLY A 94 -12.08 -4.70 -4.87
N LEU A 95 -11.04 -4.51 -4.07
CA LEU A 95 -9.79 -3.89 -4.48
C LEU A 95 -8.65 -4.90 -4.37
N LEU A 96 -7.83 -4.99 -5.41
CA LEU A 96 -6.57 -5.72 -5.44
C LEU A 96 -5.42 -4.71 -5.49
N ASP A 97 -4.55 -4.72 -4.47
CA ASP A 97 -3.45 -3.76 -4.31
C ASP A 97 -3.89 -2.28 -4.43
N GLY A 98 -5.14 -1.98 -4.06
CA GLY A 98 -5.73 -0.63 -4.12
C GLY A 98 -6.41 -0.27 -5.45
N ASP A 99 -6.40 -1.18 -6.43
CA ASP A 99 -7.13 -1.01 -7.69
C ASP A 99 -8.46 -1.74 -7.63
N ILE A 100 -9.56 -1.08 -8.01
CA ILE A 100 -10.90 -1.68 -8.01
C ILE A 100 -10.98 -2.70 -9.15
N VAL A 101 -11.26 -3.95 -8.81
CA VAL A 101 -11.34 -5.08 -9.75
C VAL A 101 -12.67 -5.81 -9.72
N ALA A 102 -13.50 -5.58 -8.69
CA ALA A 102 -14.79 -6.24 -8.53
C ALA A 102 -15.87 -5.28 -8.02
N VAL A 103 -17.12 -5.53 -8.44
CA VAL A 103 -18.32 -4.81 -8.00
C VAL A 103 -19.44 -5.81 -7.80
N GLY A 104 -20.15 -5.72 -6.68
CA GLY A 104 -21.19 -6.67 -6.33
C GLY A 104 -22.23 -6.07 -5.40
N ASP A 105 -23.40 -6.70 -5.35
CA ASP A 105 -24.50 -6.23 -4.50
C ASP A 105 -24.30 -6.66 -3.03
N ASN A 106 -23.48 -7.68 -2.78
CA ASN A 106 -23.06 -8.10 -1.46
C ASN A 106 -21.55 -8.42 -1.39
N ILE A 107 -21.03 -8.56 -0.16
CA ILE A 107 -19.61 -8.72 0.12
C ILE A 107 -19.07 -10.07 -0.38
N ALA A 108 -19.87 -11.14 -0.31
CA ALA A 108 -19.44 -12.47 -0.72
C ALA A 108 -19.22 -12.55 -2.24
N ASP A 109 -20.11 -11.93 -3.02
CA ASP A 109 -19.98 -11.84 -4.48
C ASP A 109 -18.71 -11.07 -4.87
N CYS A 110 -18.43 -9.95 -4.19
CA CYS A 110 -17.18 -9.22 -4.41
C CYS A 110 -15.96 -10.07 -4.07
N LEU A 111 -15.97 -10.82 -2.97
CA LEU A 111 -14.83 -11.64 -2.58
C LEU A 111 -14.49 -12.71 -3.63
N ASN A 112 -15.52 -13.41 -4.14
CA ASN A 112 -15.33 -14.46 -5.16
C ASN A 112 -14.81 -13.94 -6.50
N GLN A 113 -15.01 -12.66 -6.81
CA GLN A 113 -14.51 -12.03 -8.05
C GLN A 113 -13.06 -11.55 -7.94
N VAL A 114 -12.57 -11.30 -6.72
CA VAL A 114 -11.20 -10.79 -6.49
C VAL A 114 -10.18 -11.94 -6.31
N LEU A 115 -10.64 -13.11 -5.85
CA LEU A 115 -9.84 -14.34 -5.75
C LEU A 115 -9.61 -14.97 -7.12
#